data_AF-A0A959RRS4-F1
#
_entry.id   AF-A0A959RRS4-F1
#
_cell.length_a   1.000
_cell.length_b   1.000
_cell.length_c   1.000
_cell.angle_alpha   90.00
_cell.angle_beta   90.00
_cell.angle_gamma   90.00
#
_symmetry.space_group_name_H-M   'P 1'
#
loop_
_entity.id
_entity.type
_entity.pdbx_description
1 polymer ?
#
loop_
_entity_poly.entity_id
_entity_poly.type
_entity_poly.pdbx_seq_one_letter_code
_entity_poly.pdbx_strand_id
1 'polypeptide(L)'
;MCFFIVSEVLARIFHISTDAPKTVKNERGFIDYVANQEGYWEGGKHKWYINKYGYPGKDEKLPSSFKNLITVIGDSYIENFMNPDSCRQAIFLKKIKADYNYFEMSRSGANLLDYLEYTKVMDTCKPIYNLLYVNTNDFKQSIRNLNSNVLSTQIDLVTEKMFYPKYQGSKLKDVLYN
;
A
#
# COMPACT_ATOMS: atom_id res chain seq x y z
N MET A 1 -15.50 19.81 24.05
CA MET A 1 -14.92 20.02 22.70
C MET A 1 -13.41 20.31 22.77
N CYS A 2 -12.94 21.28 23.59
CA CYS A 2 -11.51 21.58 23.71
C CYS A 2 -10.63 20.41 24.19
N PHE A 3 -11.12 19.56 25.10
CA PHE A 3 -10.37 18.40 25.59
C PHE A 3 -9.96 17.43 24.46
N PHE A 4 -10.89 17.12 23.54
CA PHE A 4 -10.63 16.21 22.42
C PHE A 4 -9.61 16.77 21.42
N ILE A 5 -9.62 18.09 21.20
CA ILE A 5 -8.66 18.75 20.31
C ILE A 5 -7.27 18.71 20.95
N VAL A 6 -7.16 19.02 22.24
CA VAL A 6 -5.88 18.96 22.96
C VAL A 6 -5.36 17.53 23.00
N SER A 7 -6.21 16.54 23.27
CA SER A 7 -5.77 15.13 23.27
C SER A 7 -5.29 14.66 21.90
N GLU A 8 -5.96 15.08 20.81
CA GLU A 8 -5.53 14.76 19.44
C GLU A 8 -4.17 15.41 19.12
N VAL A 9 -3.97 16.67 19.52
CA VAL A 9 -2.69 17.38 19.33
C VAL A 9 -1.58 16.68 20.09
N LEU A 10 -1.80 16.33 21.37
CA LEU A 10 -0.81 15.60 22.17
C LEU A 10 -0.54 14.22 21.57
N ALA A 11 -1.58 13.50 21.11
CA ALA A 11 -1.41 12.20 20.47
C ALA A 11 -0.48 12.26 19.25
N ARG A 12 -0.54 13.35 18.48
CA ARG A 12 0.36 13.57 17.33
C ARG A 12 1.76 13.96 17.71
N ILE A 13 1.92 14.90 18.64
CA ILE A 13 3.24 15.35 19.11
C ILE A 13 4.03 14.16 19.67
N PHE A 14 3.35 13.26 20.39
CA PHE A 14 3.96 12.07 20.97
C PHE A 14 3.89 10.83 20.07
N HIS A 15 3.37 10.94 18.84
CA HIS A 15 3.20 9.84 17.89
C HIS A 15 2.55 8.59 18.54
N ILE A 16 1.50 8.81 19.34
CA ILE A 16 0.81 7.76 20.10
C ILE A 16 0.13 6.75 19.16
N SER A 17 -0.23 7.18 17.96
CA SER A 17 -0.75 6.31 16.91
C SER A 17 0.04 6.50 15.62
N THR A 18 -0.01 5.49 14.76
CA THR A 18 0.55 5.58 13.41
C THR A 18 -0.19 6.62 12.59
N ASP A 19 0.56 7.49 11.92
CA ASP A 19 0.03 8.35 10.88
C ASP A 19 -0.47 7.47 9.73
N ALA A 20 -1.78 7.46 9.46
CA ALA A 20 -2.32 6.67 8.36
C ALA A 20 -2.07 7.40 7.03
N PRO A 21 -1.48 6.76 6.01
CA PRO A 21 -1.27 7.42 4.73
C PRO A 21 -2.60 7.74 4.06
N LYS A 22 -2.65 8.90 3.40
CA LYS A 22 -3.80 9.32 2.61
C LYS A 22 -3.97 8.41 1.41
N THR A 23 -5.21 8.03 1.13
CA THR A 23 -5.56 7.21 -0.03
C THR A 23 -6.46 7.98 -0.98
N VAL A 24 -6.44 7.59 -2.25
CA VAL A 24 -7.27 8.16 -3.31
C VAL A 24 -7.84 7.04 -4.16
N LYS A 25 -9.07 7.22 -4.66
CA LYS A 25 -9.65 6.31 -5.65
C LYS A 25 -9.14 6.71 -7.04
N ASN A 26 -8.44 5.81 -7.72
CA ASN A 26 -7.93 6.07 -9.06
C ASN A 26 -9.03 5.98 -10.13
N GLU A 27 -8.70 6.37 -11.36
CA GLU A 27 -9.64 6.39 -12.50
C GLU A 27 -10.21 5.00 -12.84
N ARG A 28 -9.49 3.93 -12.46
CA ARG A 28 -9.89 2.53 -12.66
C ARG A 28 -10.76 1.99 -11.52
N GLY A 29 -10.99 2.80 -10.49
CA GLY A 29 -11.85 2.47 -9.36
C GLY A 29 -11.15 1.75 -8.20
N PHE A 30 -9.84 1.60 -8.23
CA PHE A 30 -9.03 1.01 -7.16
C PHE A 30 -8.58 2.08 -6.16
N ILE A 31 -8.13 1.66 -4.98
CA ILE A 31 -7.61 2.57 -3.94
C ILE A 31 -6.09 2.52 -3.94
N ASP A 32 -5.48 3.68 -4.18
CA ASP A 32 -4.03 3.87 -4.14
C ASP A 32 -3.65 4.83 -2.99
N TYR A 33 -2.36 4.88 -2.63
CA TYR A 33 -1.86 5.96 -1.79
C TYR A 33 -1.62 7.23 -2.61
N VAL A 34 -1.81 8.38 -1.96
CA VAL A 34 -1.35 9.65 -2.52
C VAL A 34 0.19 9.62 -2.58
N ALA A 35 0.80 10.02 -3.68
CA ALA A 35 2.27 10.00 -3.83
C ALA A 35 2.95 11.08 -2.97
N ASN A 36 4.25 10.89 -2.69
CA ASN A 36 5.12 11.87 -2.01
C ASN A 36 4.65 12.32 -0.62
N GLN A 37 4.13 11.38 0.17
CA GLN A 37 3.77 11.62 1.57
C GLN A 37 4.69 10.81 2.50
N GLU A 38 4.85 11.31 3.72
CA GLU A 38 5.54 10.62 4.81
C GLU A 38 4.72 10.76 6.09
N GLY A 39 5.00 9.89 7.05
CA GLY A 39 4.43 9.98 8.38
C GLY A 39 5.18 9.07 9.34
N TYR A 40 4.79 9.10 10.60
CA TYR A 40 5.44 8.31 11.64
C TYR A 40 4.69 7.01 11.92
N TRP A 41 5.45 5.97 12.18
CA TRP A 41 4.92 4.79 12.85
C TRP A 41 4.70 5.09 14.35
N GLU A 42 3.80 4.34 14.99
CA GLU A 42 3.54 4.39 16.42
C GLU A 42 4.84 4.46 17.25
N GLY A 43 4.88 5.42 18.18
CA GLY A 43 6.03 5.72 19.02
C GLY A 43 7.10 6.59 18.36
N GLY A 44 6.92 7.02 17.11
CA GLY A 44 7.76 8.02 16.45
C GLY A 44 9.19 7.57 16.14
N LYS A 45 9.51 6.28 16.31
CA LYS A 45 10.88 5.75 16.18
C LYS A 45 11.39 5.73 14.74
N HIS A 46 10.50 5.62 13.77
CA HIS A 46 10.82 5.70 12.34
C HIS A 46 9.66 6.27 11.55
N LYS A 47 10.00 6.74 10.34
CA LYS A 47 9.04 7.24 9.35
C LYS A 47 8.75 6.19 8.29
N TRP A 48 7.52 6.17 7.82
CA TRP A 48 7.15 5.55 6.56
C TRP A 48 7.10 6.62 5.46
N TYR A 49 7.23 6.15 4.21
CA TYR A 49 7.25 7.00 3.02
C TYR A 49 6.37 6.37 1.95
N ILE A 50 5.70 7.21 1.17
CA ILE A 50 5.08 6.82 -0.10
C ILE A 50 5.84 7.53 -1.21
N ASN A 51 6.39 6.72 -2.12
CA ASN A 51 7.21 7.19 -3.23
C ASN A 51 6.37 7.95 -4.29
N LYS A 52 7.06 8.48 -5.29
CA LYS A 52 6.44 9.21 -6.41
C LYS A 52 5.45 8.39 -7.25
N TYR A 53 5.48 7.06 -7.12
CA TYR A 53 4.57 6.13 -7.81
C TYR A 53 3.37 5.71 -6.94
N GLY A 54 3.25 6.21 -5.71
CA GLY A 54 2.13 5.87 -4.83
C GLY A 54 2.30 4.55 -4.07
N TYR A 55 3.53 4.04 -3.93
CA TYR A 55 3.82 2.82 -3.17
C TYR A 55 4.77 3.06 -1.99
N PRO A 56 4.76 2.18 -0.97
CA PRO A 56 5.66 2.27 0.17
C PRO A 56 7.13 2.40 -0.23
N GLY A 57 7.87 3.30 0.43
CA GLY A 57 9.29 3.53 0.25
C GLY A 57 9.70 4.94 -0.09
N LYS A 58 10.99 5.21 0.15
CA LYS A 58 11.64 6.41 -0.35
C LYS A 58 12.02 6.28 -1.81
N ASP A 59 11.95 7.38 -2.54
CA ASP A 59 12.38 7.45 -3.94
C ASP A 59 13.85 7.02 -4.14
N GLU A 60 14.72 7.35 -3.18
CA GLU A 60 16.14 6.97 -3.20
C GLU A 60 16.39 5.45 -3.08
N LYS A 61 15.38 4.69 -2.66
CA LYS A 61 15.43 3.22 -2.54
C LYS A 61 14.77 2.52 -3.72
N LEU A 62 14.18 3.26 -4.66
CA LEU A 62 13.64 2.70 -5.88
C LEU A 62 14.76 2.19 -6.78
N PRO A 63 14.49 1.19 -7.64
CA PRO A 63 15.49 0.72 -8.57
C PRO A 63 15.92 1.85 -9.51
N SER A 64 17.23 2.02 -9.66
CA SER A 64 17.82 3.03 -10.56
C SER A 64 17.60 2.73 -12.04
N SER A 65 17.13 1.52 -12.36
CA SER A 65 16.80 1.07 -13.72
C SER A 65 15.68 0.04 -13.70
N PHE A 66 14.84 0.04 -14.73
CA PHE A 66 13.83 -1.01 -14.96
C PHE A 66 14.35 -2.20 -15.78
N LYS A 67 15.64 -2.23 -16.12
CA LYS A 67 16.25 -3.43 -16.72
C LYS A 67 16.22 -4.58 -15.70
N ASN A 68 15.88 -5.80 -16.14
CA ASN A 68 15.81 -6.98 -15.27
C ASN A 68 14.94 -6.75 -14.02
N LEU A 69 13.82 -6.05 -14.20
CA LEU A 69 12.94 -5.66 -13.10
C LEU A 69 12.04 -6.81 -12.65
N ILE A 70 12.02 -7.09 -11.36
CA ILE A 70 11.07 -7.96 -10.69
C ILE A 70 10.21 -7.09 -9.78
N THR A 71 8.89 -7.13 -9.94
CA THR A 71 7.98 -6.50 -8.97
C THR A 71 7.73 -7.45 -7.81
N VAL A 72 7.55 -6.89 -6.62
CA VAL A 72 7.20 -7.63 -5.40
C VAL A 72 5.91 -7.01 -4.87
N ILE A 73 4.82 -7.77 -4.91
CA ILE A 73 3.47 -7.23 -4.74
C ILE A 73 2.78 -7.91 -3.58
N GLY A 74 2.10 -7.14 -2.72
CA GLY A 74 1.33 -7.71 -1.62
C GLY A 74 0.56 -6.71 -0.76
N ASP A 75 0.16 -7.16 0.42
CA ASP A 75 -0.55 -6.39 1.44
C ASP A 75 0.42 -5.66 2.40
N SER A 76 -0.01 -5.50 3.66
CA SER A 76 0.76 -4.94 4.76
C SER A 76 2.11 -5.65 4.98
N TYR A 77 2.24 -6.93 4.61
CA TYR A 77 3.50 -7.67 4.76
C TYR A 77 4.61 -7.12 3.85
N ILE A 78 4.26 -6.76 2.62
CA ILE A 78 5.21 -6.13 1.68
C ILE A 78 5.37 -4.63 1.97
N GLU A 79 4.29 -3.96 2.39
CA GLU A 79 4.33 -2.54 2.75
C GLU A 79 5.23 -2.24 3.94
N ASN A 80 5.12 -3.06 4.99
CA ASN A 80 6.04 -3.11 6.10
C ASN A 80 6.27 -1.78 6.85
N PHE A 81 5.27 -0.90 6.98
CA PHE A 81 5.41 0.38 7.71
C PHE A 81 5.76 0.23 9.18
N MET A 82 5.51 -0.94 9.77
CA MET A 82 5.84 -1.24 11.17
C MET A 82 7.35 -1.37 11.40
N ASN A 83 8.14 -1.54 10.34
CA ASN A 83 9.57 -1.83 10.43
C ASN A 83 10.40 -0.80 9.66
N PRO A 84 11.69 -0.64 10.00
CA PRO A 84 12.60 0.23 9.25
C PRO A 84 12.75 -0.21 7.78
N ASP A 85 13.13 0.73 6.91
CA ASP A 85 13.39 0.47 5.48
C ASP A 85 14.37 -0.69 5.25
N SER A 86 15.31 -0.93 6.17
CA SER A 86 16.28 -2.04 6.08
C SER A 86 15.65 -3.44 6.10
N CYS A 87 14.39 -3.55 6.55
CA CYS A 87 13.64 -4.80 6.65
C CYS A 87 12.77 -5.11 5.42
N ARG A 88 12.90 -4.34 4.34
CA ARG A 88 12.10 -4.53 3.12
C ARG A 88 12.59 -5.71 2.29
N GLN A 89 11.66 -6.39 1.62
CA GLN A 89 11.91 -7.61 0.85
C GLN A 89 12.89 -7.38 -0.30
N ALA A 90 12.78 -6.26 -1.01
CA ALA A 90 13.67 -5.83 -2.08
C ALA A 90 15.13 -5.76 -1.62
N ILE A 91 15.39 -5.35 -0.37
CA ILE A 91 16.75 -5.31 0.19
C ILE A 91 17.29 -6.73 0.37
N PHE A 92 16.48 -7.66 0.88
CA PHE A 92 16.90 -9.05 1.03
C PHE A 92 17.08 -9.74 -0.32
N LEU A 93 16.16 -9.53 -1.26
CA LEU A 93 16.22 -10.09 -2.61
C LEU A 93 17.45 -9.58 -3.37
N LYS A 94 17.80 -8.29 -3.24
CA LYS A 94 19.02 -7.72 -3.85
C LYS A 94 20.30 -8.36 -3.32
N LYS A 95 20.32 -8.81 -2.05
CA LYS A 95 21.46 -9.58 -1.49
C LYS A 95 21.55 -11.00 -2.06
N ILE A 96 20.42 -11.62 -2.41
CA ILE A 96 20.37 -12.98 -2.96
C ILE A 96 20.70 -12.96 -4.47
N LYS A 97 20.17 -12.00 -5.22
CA LYS A 97 20.42 -11.81 -6.65
C LYS A 97 20.59 -10.32 -6.99
N ALA A 98 21.84 -9.88 -6.99
CA ALA A 98 22.18 -8.47 -7.23
C ALA A 98 21.90 -7.99 -8.66
N ASP A 99 21.87 -8.90 -9.64
CA ASP A 99 21.69 -8.57 -11.07
C ASP A 99 20.26 -8.15 -11.45
N TYR A 100 19.29 -8.41 -10.56
CA TYR A 100 17.91 -8.00 -10.73
C TYR A 100 17.63 -6.68 -9.99
N ASN A 101 16.67 -5.94 -10.52
CA ASN A 101 16.10 -4.78 -9.86
C ASN A 101 14.77 -5.17 -9.24
N TYR A 102 14.47 -4.64 -8.05
CA TYR A 102 13.27 -4.99 -7.30
C TYR A 102 12.45 -3.74 -7.05
N PHE A 103 11.14 -3.82 -7.30
CA PHE A 103 10.20 -2.75 -7.01
C PHE A 103 9.04 -3.31 -6.20
N GLU A 104 8.88 -2.83 -4.98
CA GLU A 104 7.78 -3.23 -4.11
C GLU A 104 6.53 -2.39 -4.37
N MET A 105 5.38 -3.06 -4.49
CA MET A 105 4.08 -2.44 -4.66
C MET A 105 3.11 -3.06 -3.66
N SER A 106 2.58 -2.25 -2.77
CA SER A 106 1.75 -2.78 -1.70
C SER A 106 0.88 -1.73 -1.06
N ARG A 107 -0.19 -2.19 -0.45
CA ARG A 107 -1.08 -1.37 0.37
C ARG A 107 -1.70 -2.23 1.45
N SER A 108 -1.68 -1.76 2.69
CA SER A 108 -2.45 -2.40 3.76
C SER A 108 -3.92 -2.56 3.38
N GLY A 109 -4.43 -3.79 3.48
CA GLY A 109 -5.81 -4.13 3.10
C GLY A 109 -6.05 -4.21 1.58
N ALA A 110 -4.99 -4.30 0.77
CA ALA A 110 -5.10 -4.72 -0.62
C ALA A 110 -5.24 -6.24 -0.71
N ASN A 111 -6.03 -6.70 -1.67
CA ASN A 111 -6.28 -8.12 -1.91
C ASN A 111 -5.77 -8.56 -3.28
N LEU A 112 -5.99 -9.83 -3.65
CA LEU A 112 -5.50 -10.38 -4.92
C LEU A 112 -5.92 -9.56 -6.15
N LEU A 113 -7.16 -9.05 -6.19
CA LEU A 113 -7.61 -8.24 -7.34
C LEU A 113 -6.85 -6.91 -7.44
N ASP A 114 -6.52 -6.30 -6.30
CA ASP A 114 -5.68 -5.10 -6.28
C ASP A 114 -4.25 -5.46 -6.76
N TYR A 115 -3.70 -6.62 -6.39
CA TYR A 115 -2.37 -7.05 -6.84
C TYR A 115 -2.30 -7.24 -8.35
N LEU A 116 -3.32 -7.87 -8.93
CA LEU A 116 -3.44 -8.04 -10.38
C LEU A 116 -3.63 -6.70 -11.11
N GLU A 117 -4.14 -5.68 -10.42
CA GLU A 117 -4.18 -4.34 -10.97
C GLU A 117 -2.81 -3.66 -10.94
N TYR A 118 -2.06 -3.85 -9.86
CA TYR A 118 -0.69 -3.35 -9.72
C TYR A 118 0.24 -3.92 -10.81
N THR A 119 0.09 -5.19 -11.19
CA THR A 119 0.88 -5.75 -12.30
C THR A 119 0.66 -4.97 -13.60
N LYS A 120 -0.59 -4.59 -13.91
CA LYS A 120 -0.92 -3.83 -15.12
C LYS A 120 -0.32 -2.42 -15.13
N VAL A 121 -0.23 -1.77 -13.97
CA VAL A 121 0.42 -0.45 -13.85
C VAL A 121 1.88 -0.54 -14.30
N MET A 122 2.55 -1.62 -13.90
CA MET A 122 3.97 -1.81 -14.17
C MET A 122 4.28 -2.46 -15.51
N ASP A 123 3.30 -2.88 -16.31
CA ASP A 123 3.53 -3.41 -17.66
C ASP A 123 4.31 -2.41 -18.53
N THR A 124 4.12 -1.11 -18.31
CA THR A 124 4.89 -0.04 -18.95
C THR A 124 6.39 -0.12 -18.66
N CYS A 125 6.76 -0.60 -17.48
CA CYS A 125 8.14 -0.81 -17.04
C CYS A 125 8.69 -2.20 -17.44
N LYS A 126 7.85 -3.05 -18.05
CA LYS A 126 8.19 -4.39 -18.57
C LYS A 126 8.95 -5.27 -17.56
N PRO A 127 8.39 -5.51 -16.35
CA PRO A 127 8.99 -6.45 -15.42
C PRO A 127 9.11 -7.83 -16.04
N ILE A 128 10.20 -8.53 -15.77
CA ILE A 128 10.42 -9.90 -16.24
C ILE A 128 9.58 -10.90 -15.44
N TYR A 129 9.31 -10.59 -14.17
CA TYR A 129 8.51 -11.39 -13.25
C TYR A 129 7.74 -10.49 -12.29
N ASN A 130 6.55 -10.95 -11.89
CA ASN A 130 5.79 -10.38 -10.78
C ASN A 130 5.74 -11.41 -9.65
N LEU A 131 6.32 -11.09 -8.50
CA LEU A 131 6.24 -11.91 -7.30
C LEU A 131 5.04 -11.45 -6.47
N LEU A 132 3.97 -12.24 -6.46
CA LEU A 132 2.77 -11.94 -5.68
C LEU A 132 2.83 -12.66 -4.32
N TYR A 133 2.84 -11.90 -3.24
CA TYR A 133 2.71 -12.41 -1.88
C TYR A 133 1.24 -12.42 -1.48
N VAL A 134 0.59 -13.57 -1.68
CA VAL A 134 -0.86 -13.74 -1.49
C VAL A 134 -1.11 -14.65 -0.31
N ASN A 135 -1.74 -14.12 0.73
CA ASN A 135 -2.23 -14.93 1.83
C ASN A 135 -3.65 -15.47 1.51
N THR A 136 -4.10 -16.50 2.23
CA THR A 136 -5.43 -17.10 2.03
C THR A 136 -6.58 -16.10 2.21
N ASN A 137 -6.41 -15.11 3.08
CA ASN A 137 -7.41 -14.10 3.34
C ASN A 137 -7.49 -13.08 2.19
N ASP A 138 -6.39 -12.69 1.56
CA ASP A 138 -6.37 -11.82 0.38
C ASP A 138 -7.15 -12.45 -0.78
N PHE A 139 -6.99 -13.76 -0.96
CA PHE A 139 -7.78 -14.51 -1.94
C PHE A 139 -9.27 -14.50 -1.58
N LYS A 140 -9.62 -14.85 -0.33
CA LYS A 140 -11.03 -14.88 0.12
C LYS A 140 -11.70 -13.51 0.05
N GLN A 141 -10.99 -12.45 0.44
CA GLN A 141 -11.47 -11.06 0.39
C GLN A 141 -11.64 -10.56 -1.04
N SER A 142 -11.06 -11.22 -2.03
CA SER A 142 -11.28 -10.92 -3.45
C SER A 142 -12.61 -11.48 -3.97
N ILE A 143 -13.22 -12.44 -3.28
CA ILE A 143 -14.44 -13.12 -3.72
C ILE A 143 -15.62 -12.67 -2.86
N ARG A 144 -16.56 -11.95 -3.48
CA ARG A 144 -17.73 -11.38 -2.81
C ARG A 144 -18.60 -12.45 -2.16
N ASN A 145 -18.76 -13.59 -2.80
CA ASN A 145 -19.60 -14.70 -2.32
C ASN A 145 -19.05 -15.35 -1.03
N LEU A 146 -17.75 -15.19 -0.74
CA LEU A 146 -17.12 -15.75 0.45
C LEU A 146 -17.08 -14.76 1.62
N ASN A 147 -16.84 -13.49 1.34
CA ASN A 147 -16.77 -12.44 2.35
C ASN A 147 -17.10 -11.08 1.72
N SER A 148 -18.31 -10.58 1.88
CA SER A 148 -18.69 -9.28 1.32
C SER A 148 -18.06 -8.14 2.11
N ASN A 149 -17.18 -7.36 1.47
CA ASN A 149 -16.56 -6.18 2.05
C ASN A 149 -16.63 -5.01 1.06
N VAL A 150 -17.41 -3.99 1.42
CA VAL A 150 -17.62 -2.80 0.58
C VAL A 150 -16.38 -1.91 0.45
N LEU A 151 -15.34 -2.14 1.27
CA LEU A 151 -14.11 -1.35 1.28
C LEU A 151 -13.00 -1.96 0.42
N SER A 152 -13.22 -3.12 -0.19
CA SER A 152 -12.24 -3.83 -1.03
C SER A 152 -12.80 -4.07 -2.43
N THR A 153 -11.90 -4.23 -3.42
CA THR A 153 -12.28 -4.69 -4.76
C THR A 153 -12.66 -6.16 -4.70
N GLN A 154 -13.82 -6.55 -5.23
CA GLN A 154 -14.28 -7.95 -5.19
C GLN A 154 -14.90 -8.37 -6.51
N ILE A 155 -14.82 -9.66 -6.81
CA ILE A 155 -15.58 -10.28 -7.90
C ILE A 155 -16.65 -11.21 -7.32
N ASP A 156 -17.83 -11.18 -7.91
CA ASP A 156 -18.82 -12.24 -7.71
C ASP A 156 -18.61 -13.31 -8.78
N LEU A 157 -18.30 -14.53 -8.36
CA LEU A 157 -17.92 -15.62 -9.29
C LEU A 157 -19.12 -16.23 -10.02
N VAL A 158 -20.35 -15.95 -9.58
CA VAL A 158 -21.58 -16.47 -10.22
C VAL A 158 -22.04 -15.50 -11.31
N THR A 159 -21.99 -14.20 -11.03
CA THR A 159 -22.43 -13.14 -11.95
C THR A 159 -21.28 -12.53 -12.75
N GLU A 160 -20.04 -12.91 -12.46
CA GLU A 160 -18.79 -12.35 -13.02
C GLU A 160 -18.67 -10.83 -12.85
N LYS A 161 -19.43 -10.26 -11.91
CA LYS A 161 -19.49 -8.82 -11.71
C LYS A 161 -18.39 -8.34 -10.76
N MET A 162 -17.66 -7.31 -11.19
CA MET A 162 -16.71 -6.59 -10.36
C MET A 162 -17.41 -5.55 -9.47
N PHE A 163 -16.97 -5.47 -8.22
CA PHE A 163 -17.42 -4.52 -7.22
C PHE A 163 -16.22 -3.73 -6.73
N TYR A 164 -16.19 -2.44 -7.05
CA TYR A 164 -15.13 -1.55 -6.63
C TYR A 164 -15.37 -1.01 -5.22
N PRO A 165 -14.29 -0.72 -4.46
CA PRO A 165 -14.40 -0.23 -3.11
C PRO A 165 -15.14 1.11 -3.03
N LYS A 166 -15.96 1.24 -1.98
CA LYS A 166 -16.59 2.50 -1.57
C LYS A 166 -15.58 3.28 -0.76
N TYR A 167 -15.02 4.34 -1.36
CA TYR A 167 -14.07 5.21 -0.69
C TYR A 167 -14.73 5.90 0.52
N GLN A 168 -14.09 5.79 1.68
CA GLN A 168 -14.50 6.43 2.93
C GLN A 168 -13.44 7.43 3.41
N GLY A 169 -13.05 8.38 2.55
CA GLY A 169 -12.28 9.53 2.99
C GLY A 169 -13.10 10.38 3.95
N SER A 170 -12.53 10.74 5.09
CA SER A 170 -13.17 11.69 6.01
C SER A 170 -12.68 13.09 5.69
N LYS A 171 -13.57 13.92 5.13
CA LYS A 171 -13.28 15.35 4.86
C LYS A 171 -12.77 16.10 6.09
N LEU A 172 -13.22 15.70 7.28
CA LEU A 172 -12.78 16.28 8.54
C LEU A 172 -11.35 15.85 8.89
N LYS A 173 -10.99 14.59 8.60
CA LYS A 173 -9.59 14.14 8.69
C LYS A 173 -8.74 14.86 7.66
N ASP A 174 -9.22 15.07 6.44
CA ASP A 174 -8.41 15.77 5.44
C ASP A 174 -8.06 17.20 5.88
N VAL A 175 -8.97 17.91 6.57
CA VAL A 175 -8.70 19.25 7.13
C VAL A 175 -7.78 19.23 8.35
N LEU A 176 -7.93 18.25 9.25
CA LEU A 176 -7.11 18.15 10.47
C LEU A 176 -5.72 17.55 10.22
N TYR A 177 -5.52 16.92 9.06
CA TYR A 177 -4.32 16.14 8.71
C TYR A 177 -3.64 16.73 7.45
N ASN A 178 -3.97 17.97 7.05
CA ASN A 178 -3.29 18.78 6.03
C ASN A 178 -2.44 19.86 6.69
#